data_AF-R7IPI4-F1
#
_entry.id   AF-R7IPI4-F1
#
_cell.length_a   1.000
_cell.length_b   1.000
_cell.length_c   1.000
_cell.angle_alpha   90.00
_cell.angle_beta   90.00
_cell.angle_gamma   90.00
#
_symmetry.space_group_name_H-M   'P 1'
#
loop_
_entity.id
_entity.type
_entity.pdbx_description
1 polymer ?
#
loop_
_entity_poly.entity_id
_entity_poly.type
_entity_poly.pdbx_seq_one_letter_code
_entity_poly.pdbx_strand_id
1 'polypeptide(L)'
;MTVEEGIRDFVKENRQYEIYDESTRNGTFHRGCLGVIVRQEDSFMDFLLRLTEYFDDHGIDDTDFSLEGTSYEVYGTDVIVYFPQIEV
;
A
#
# COMPACT_ATOMS: atom_id res chain seq x y z
N MET A 1 -6.36 -2.85 15.39
CA MET A 1 -5.45 -2.98 14.24
C MET A 1 -5.39 -1.62 13.60
N THR A 2 -4.20 -1.08 13.41
CA THR A 2 -4.00 0.19 12.71
C THR A 2 -4.14 -0.01 11.19
N VAL A 3 -4.25 1.10 10.45
CA VAL A 3 -4.22 1.06 8.97
C VAL A 3 -2.90 0.44 8.47
N GLU A 4 -1.76 0.78 9.06
CA GLU A 4 -0.46 0.17 8.71
C GLU A 4 -0.46 -1.36 8.92
N GLU A 5 -0.89 -1.81 10.09
CA GLU A 5 -0.99 -3.25 10.41
C GLU A 5 -1.93 -3.95 9.42
N GLY A 6 -3.07 -3.32 9.11
CA GLY A 6 -4.04 -3.81 8.14
C GLY A 6 -3.46 -3.97 6.74
N ILE A 7 -2.71 -2.98 6.24
CA ILE A 7 -2.05 -3.07 4.92
C ILE A 7 -1.02 -4.20 4.93
N ARG A 8 -0.20 -4.31 5.97
CA ARG A 8 0.83 -5.36 6.06
C ARG A 8 0.22 -6.76 6.10
N ASP A 9 -0.84 -6.95 6.88
CA ASP A 9 -1.55 -8.22 6.96
C ASP A 9 -2.25 -8.56 5.64
N PHE A 10 -2.95 -7.60 5.02
CA PHE A 10 -3.55 -7.76 3.70
C PHE A 10 -2.52 -8.19 2.64
N VAL A 11 -1.38 -7.50 2.58
CA VAL A 11 -0.30 -7.84 1.63
C VAL A 11 0.28 -9.23 1.92
N LYS A 12 0.44 -9.60 3.19
CA LYS A 12 0.94 -10.93 3.59
C LYS A 12 0.01 -12.06 3.17
N GLU A 13 -1.30 -11.82 3.15
CA GLU A 13 -2.31 -12.79 2.70
C GLU A 13 -2.42 -12.88 1.16
N ASN A 14 -1.88 -11.89 0.45
CA ASN A 14 -2.05 -11.70 -0.99
C ASN A 14 -0.70 -11.69 -1.72
N ARG A 15 -0.31 -12.84 -2.27
CA ARG A 15 1.02 -13.07 -2.91
C ARG A 15 1.34 -12.17 -4.10
N GLN A 16 0.31 -11.57 -4.71
CA GLN A 16 0.46 -10.63 -5.82
C GLN A 16 0.94 -9.23 -5.39
N TYR A 17 0.93 -8.95 -4.09
CA TYR A 17 1.41 -7.68 -3.53
C TYR A 17 2.69 -7.90 -2.72
N GLU A 18 3.51 -6.86 -2.62
CA GLU A 18 4.73 -6.88 -1.79
C GLU A 18 4.89 -5.53 -1.10
N ILE A 19 5.42 -5.51 0.13
CA ILE A 19 5.77 -4.25 0.78
C ILE A 19 6.98 -3.65 0.08
N TYR A 20 6.85 -2.40 -0.35
CA TYR A 20 7.97 -1.65 -0.89
C TYR A 20 8.90 -1.23 0.25
N ASP A 21 10.18 -1.64 0.16
CA ASP A 21 11.22 -1.29 1.12
C ASP A 21 12.31 -0.43 0.46
N GLU A 22 12.33 0.85 0.85
CA GLU A 22 13.25 1.86 0.31
C GLU A 22 14.72 1.63 0.70
N SER A 23 15.01 0.90 1.77
CA SER A 23 16.41 0.64 2.19
C SER A 23 17.18 -0.16 1.14
N THR A 24 16.46 -0.86 0.27
CA THR A 24 17.02 -1.66 -0.81
C THR A 24 17.03 -0.95 -2.17
N ARG A 25 16.31 0.18 -2.35
CA ARG A 25 16.03 0.74 -3.68
C ARG A 25 16.02 2.26 -3.71
N ASN A 26 16.74 2.82 -4.69
CA ASN A 26 17.01 4.24 -4.90
C ASN A 26 15.77 5.04 -5.39
N GLY A 27 14.64 4.94 -4.68
CA GLY A 27 13.45 5.76 -4.88
C GLY A 27 13.70 7.21 -4.48
N THR A 28 13.14 8.16 -5.26
CA THR A 28 13.27 9.61 -4.99
C THR A 28 11.97 10.24 -4.51
N PHE A 29 10.84 9.52 -4.59
CA PHE A 29 9.52 9.97 -4.16
C PHE A 29 9.10 9.30 -2.85
N HIS A 30 8.50 10.09 -1.95
CA HIS A 30 7.88 9.66 -0.69
C HIS A 30 8.77 8.86 0.29
N ARG A 31 10.00 9.34 0.52
CA ARG A 31 10.90 8.75 1.51
C ARG A 31 10.30 8.70 2.91
N GLY A 32 10.36 7.52 3.53
CA GLY A 32 9.94 7.28 4.90
C GLY A 32 8.45 7.02 5.06
N CYS A 33 7.73 6.66 3.99
CA CYS A 33 6.34 6.22 4.09
C CYS A 33 6.12 4.81 3.55
N LEU A 34 5.01 4.18 3.97
CA LEU A 34 4.65 2.85 3.54
C LEU A 34 4.33 2.83 2.04
N GLY A 35 4.92 1.87 1.32
CA GLY A 35 4.58 1.59 -0.07
C GLY A 35 4.20 0.12 -0.29
N VAL A 36 3.40 -0.14 -1.32
CA VAL A 36 3.00 -1.49 -1.75
C VAL A 36 3.24 -1.63 -3.25
N ILE A 37 3.98 -2.65 -3.64
CA ILE A 37 4.18 -3.06 -5.03
C ILE A 37 2.97 -3.90 -5.47
N VAL A 38 2.33 -3.46 -6.54
CA VAL A 38 1.27 -4.17 -7.28
C VAL A 38 1.88 -4.65 -8.60
N ARG A 39 1.87 -5.96 -8.83
CA ARG A 39 2.48 -6.56 -10.03
C ARG A 39 1.73 -6.17 -11.29
N GLN A 40 2.43 -6.16 -12.43
CA GLN A 40 1.86 -5.81 -13.74
C GLN A 40 0.53 -6.49 -14.08
N GLU A 41 0.37 -7.75 -13.67
CA GLU A 41 -0.82 -8.56 -13.97
C GLU A 41 -2.05 -8.13 -13.15
N ASP A 42 -1.85 -7.29 -12.14
CA ASP A 42 -2.86 -6.82 -11.20
C ASP A 42 -3.14 -5.33 -11.39
N SER A 43 -4.39 -4.93 -11.16
CA SER A 43 -4.79 -3.53 -11.24
C SER A 43 -4.58 -2.83 -9.91
N PHE A 44 -3.91 -1.68 -9.94
CA PHE A 44 -3.85 -0.77 -8.80
C PHE A 44 -5.24 -0.39 -8.26
N MET A 45 -6.22 -0.17 -9.13
CA MET A 45 -7.58 0.18 -8.71
C MET A 45 -8.27 -1.01 -8.01
N ASP A 46 -8.02 -2.23 -8.48
CA ASP A 46 -8.51 -3.46 -7.84
C ASP A 46 -7.85 -3.67 -6.48
N PHE A 47 -6.54 -3.41 -6.38
CA PHE A 47 -5.82 -3.40 -5.10
C PHE A 47 -6.47 -2.45 -4.10
N LEU A 48 -6.76 -1.19 -4.47
CA LEU A 48 -7.41 -0.25 -3.57
C LEU A 48 -8.79 -0.72 -3.13
N LEU A 49 -9.61 -1.23 -4.07
CA LEU A 49 -10.93 -1.74 -3.76
C LEU A 49 -10.85 -2.88 -2.73
N ARG A 50 -10.01 -3.88 -3.00
CA ARG A 50 -9.84 -5.04 -2.12
C ARG A 50 -9.26 -4.69 -0.76
N LEU A 51 -8.38 -3.69 -0.71
CA LEU A 51 -7.86 -3.16 0.55
C LEU A 51 -8.98 -2.51 1.37
N THR A 52 -9.84 -1.69 0.74
CA THR A 52 -10.99 -1.07 1.43
C THR A 52 -12.02 -2.09 1.90
N GLU A 53 -12.28 -3.15 1.12
CA GLU A 53 -13.14 -4.26 1.54
C GLU A 53 -12.53 -5.01 2.73
N TYR A 54 -11.22 -5.28 2.69
CA TYR A 54 -10.51 -5.91 3.82
C TYR A 54 -10.59 -5.06 5.09
N PHE A 55 -10.53 -3.73 4.97
CA PHE A 55 -10.67 -2.83 6.12
C PHE A 55 -12.07 -2.90 6.72
N ASP A 56 -13.12 -2.90 5.91
CA ASP A 56 -14.51 -3.04 6.38
C ASP A 56 -14.73 -4.38 7.08
N ASP A 57 -14.27 -5.48 6.48
CA ASP A 57 -14.40 -6.85 7.04
C ASP A 57 -13.65 -7.02 8.38
N HIS A 58 -12.55 -6.29 8.57
CA HIS A 58 -11.73 -6.36 9.77
C HIS A 58 -11.97 -5.21 10.77
N GLY A 59 -12.93 -4.33 10.50
CA GLY A 59 -13.28 -3.20 11.36
C GLY A 59 -12.13 -2.20 11.53
N ILE A 60 -11.34 -2.00 10.48
CA ILE A 60 -10.26 -1.00 10.43
C ILE A 60 -10.86 0.30 9.88
N ASP A 61 -10.90 1.33 10.73
CA ASP A 61 -11.40 2.65 10.34
C ASP A 61 -10.23 3.61 10.10
N ASP A 62 -10.33 4.41 9.05
CA ASP A 62 -9.31 5.41 8.70
C ASP A 62 -9.59 6.76 9.39
N THR A 63 -9.74 6.75 10.72
CA THR A 63 -10.09 7.95 11.51
C THR A 63 -9.04 9.06 11.42
N ASP A 64 -7.80 8.68 11.21
CA ASP A 64 -6.63 9.57 11.17
C ASP A 64 -6.26 9.98 9.74
N PHE A 65 -7.11 9.68 8.74
CA PHE A 65 -6.86 10.00 7.33
C PHE A 65 -5.54 9.42 6.80
N SER A 66 -5.15 8.24 7.28
CA SER A 66 -3.92 7.53 6.89
C SER A 66 -3.91 7.15 5.40
N LEU A 67 -5.06 7.03 4.75
CA LEU A 67 -5.18 6.81 3.30
C LEU A 67 -5.24 8.12 2.49
N GLU A 68 -5.26 9.28 3.13
CA GLU A 68 -5.33 10.56 2.43
C GLU A 68 -4.04 10.80 1.63
N GLY A 69 -4.22 11.24 0.38
CA GLY A 69 -3.09 11.55 -0.50
C GLY A 69 -2.40 10.30 -1.06
N THR A 70 -3.00 9.11 -0.94
CA THR A 70 -2.52 7.90 -1.62
C THR A 70 -2.25 8.20 -3.09
N SER A 71 -1.02 7.88 -3.50
CA SER A 71 -0.52 8.12 -4.85
C SER A 71 0.14 6.86 -5.40
N TYR A 72 0.39 6.83 -6.69
CA TYR A 72 1.07 5.69 -7.31
C TYR A 72 2.10 6.14 -8.34
N GLU A 73 3.13 5.31 -8.53
CA GLU A 73 4.12 5.46 -9.60
C GLU A 73 4.30 4.16 -10.37
N VAL A 74 4.66 4.28 -11.65
CA VAL A 74 5.03 3.11 -12.46
C VAL A 74 6.48 2.75 -12.18
N TYR A 75 6.71 1.51 -11.76
CA TYR A 75 8.03 0.97 -11.44
C TYR A 75 8.36 -0.21 -12.36
N GLY A 76 9.07 0.07 -13.46
CA GLY A 76 9.34 -0.93 -14.49
C GLY A 76 8.03 -1.40 -15.13
N THR A 77 7.64 -2.64 -14.88
CA THR A 77 6.33 -3.20 -15.30
C THR A 77 5.27 -3.15 -14.21
N ASP A 78 5.68 -2.91 -12.97
CA ASP A 78 4.82 -2.92 -11.78
C ASP A 78 4.38 -1.50 -11.41
N VAL A 79 3.52 -1.38 -10.41
CA VAL A 79 3.08 -0.11 -9.83
C VAL A 79 3.42 -0.10 -8.35
N ILE A 80 3.94 1.01 -7.84
CA ILE A 80 4.08 1.22 -6.40
C ILE A 80 2.98 2.16 -5.96
N VAL A 81 2.25 1.79 -4.92
CA VAL A 81 1.25 2.60 -4.24
C VAL A 81 1.85 3.12 -2.95
N TYR A 82 1.80 4.43 -2.74
CA TYR A 82 2.32 5.08 -1.54
C TYR A 82 1.20 5.55 -0.63
N PHE A 83 1.43 5.41 0.68
CA PHE A 83 0.56 5.90 1.74
C PHE A 83 1.31 6.97 2.54
N PRO A 84 1.28 8.25 2.10
CA PRO A 84 2.18 9.28 2.60
C PRO A 84 1.94 9.66 4.07
N GLN A 85 0.78 9.33 4.63
CA GLN A 85 0.45 9.58 6.04
C GLN A 85 0.90 8.43 6.96
N ILE A 86 1.47 7.36 6.42
CA ILE A 86 1.94 6.20 7.19
C ILE A 86 3.47 6.20 7.16
N GLU A 87 4.10 6.68 8.24
CA GLU A 87 5.56 6.72 8.39
C GLU A 87 6.14 5.34 8.73
N VAL A 88 7.32 5.01 8.18
CA VAL A 88 8.03 3.71 8.38
C VAL A 88 9.48 3.84 8.82
#